data_AF-A0A0F5W8G4-F1
#
_entry.id   AF-A0A0F5W8G4-F1
#
_cell.length_a   1.000
_cell.length_b   1.000
_cell.length_c   1.000
_cell.angle_alpha   90.00
_cell.angle_beta   90.00
_cell.angle_gamma   90.00
#
_symmetry.space_group_name_H-M   'P 1'
#
loop_
_entity.id
_entity.type
_entity.pdbx_description
1 polymer ?
#
loop_
_entity_poly.entity_id
_entity_poly.type
_entity_poly.pdbx_seq_one_letter_code
_entity_poly.pdbx_strand_id
1 'polypeptide(L)'
;MTEKLLNHHAEGPASAPPLILGPSLGTSYALWDKVAPELSLTHRVVRWDLPGHGGGAAGLIGPGAGIGDLADLVLALADSLGIERFAYAGVSLGGAVGLHLAVHHPERVSSLAVICSSSHFNGSRSWQERAAQVRAEGMDRLVESADARWFTPGFTVPRLVQDHRDADPEAYAACCDALAAFDIRERLAEISAPTLLVAGREDPATPPAHLREIADAVPGAALVELPGASHLAVAQCPEAVLTALRAHFDGGAKRGMEVRREVLGDAHVDRAQARQSPFTARFQDFISRYAWGEIWTDPTLSRRERSMITLTALVAHGHYDELAMHVRAARRNGLTPEEIGAVLLQTAVYCGVPAANSAFAAAQRVLAEEEG
;
A
#
# COMPACT_ATOMS: atom_id res chain seq x y z
N MET A 1 -28.01 11.63 23.16
CA MET A 1 -28.04 12.00 21.74
C MET A 1 -27.38 10.85 21.00
N THR A 2 -28.06 10.19 20.07
CA THR A 2 -27.46 9.12 19.28
C THR A 2 -26.36 9.74 18.42
N GLU A 3 -25.10 9.44 18.69
CA GLU A 3 -23.99 9.80 17.79
C GLU A 3 -24.33 9.26 16.41
N LYS A 4 -24.45 10.15 15.42
CA LYS A 4 -24.72 9.74 14.05
C LYS A 4 -23.39 9.29 13.43
N LEU A 5 -23.08 8.01 13.57
CA LEU A 5 -21.87 7.39 13.03
C LEU A 5 -22.01 7.16 11.51
N LEU A 6 -20.87 7.08 10.83
CA LEU A 6 -20.81 6.64 9.43
C LEU A 6 -21.34 5.20 9.30
N ASN A 7 -22.08 4.94 8.22
CA ASN A 7 -22.39 3.57 7.84
C ASN A 7 -21.08 2.85 7.50
N HIS A 8 -20.92 1.62 8.02
CA HIS A 8 -19.67 0.90 7.89
C HIS A 8 -19.86 -0.61 7.89
N HIS A 9 -18.86 -1.31 7.37
CA HIS A 9 -18.72 -2.75 7.41
C HIS A 9 -17.36 -3.11 8.00
N ALA A 10 -17.35 -3.92 9.06
CA ALA A 10 -16.14 -4.40 9.70
C ALA A 10 -15.97 -5.91 9.46
N GLU A 11 -14.77 -6.32 9.08
CA GLU A 11 -14.41 -7.71 8.79
C GLU A 11 -12.98 -8.04 9.26
N GLY A 12 -12.70 -9.32 9.49
CA GLY A 12 -11.43 -9.79 10.06
C GLY A 12 -11.42 -9.88 11.59
N PRO A 13 -10.36 -10.44 12.20
CA PRO A 13 -10.29 -10.64 13.65
C PRO A 13 -10.26 -9.31 14.41
N ALA A 14 -11.07 -9.16 15.46
CA ALA A 14 -11.11 -7.93 16.26
C ALA A 14 -9.76 -7.56 16.93
N SER A 15 -8.88 -8.55 17.13
CA SER A 15 -7.54 -8.39 17.69
C SER A 15 -6.45 -8.09 16.66
N ALA A 16 -6.77 -8.14 15.36
CA ALA A 16 -5.82 -7.84 14.30
C ALA A 16 -5.57 -6.32 14.18
N PRO A 17 -4.42 -5.89 13.61
CA PRO A 17 -4.13 -4.49 13.38
C PRO A 17 -5.28 -3.77 12.63
N PRO A 18 -5.79 -2.64 13.13
CA PRO A 18 -6.90 -1.92 12.49
C PRO A 18 -6.49 -1.26 11.17
N LEU A 19 -7.29 -1.48 10.12
CA LEU A 19 -7.15 -0.82 8.82
C LEU A 19 -8.49 -0.22 8.40
N ILE A 20 -8.54 1.11 8.28
CA ILE A 20 -9.73 1.84 7.84
C ILE A 20 -9.61 2.16 6.35
N LEU A 21 -10.67 1.88 5.58
CA LEU A 21 -10.73 2.02 4.12
C LEU A 21 -11.79 3.06 3.72
N GLY A 22 -11.33 4.17 3.13
CA GLY A 22 -12.17 5.28 2.67
C GLY A 22 -12.60 5.16 1.20
N PRO A 23 -13.86 5.50 0.86
CA PRO A 23 -14.41 5.38 -0.49
C PRO A 23 -14.04 6.59 -1.36
N SER A 24 -14.40 6.53 -2.65
CA SER A 24 -14.40 7.68 -3.55
C SER A 24 -15.74 8.41 -3.50
N LEU A 25 -15.75 9.69 -3.87
CA LEU A 25 -16.99 10.45 -4.09
C LEU A 25 -17.87 9.75 -5.13
N GLY A 26 -19.16 9.61 -4.82
CA GLY A 26 -20.13 8.92 -5.68
C GLY A 26 -20.11 7.38 -5.57
N THR A 27 -19.30 6.81 -4.68
CA THR A 27 -19.25 5.35 -4.45
C THR A 27 -19.67 4.98 -3.03
N SER A 28 -19.80 3.68 -2.76
CA SER A 28 -19.97 3.12 -1.42
C SER A 28 -18.72 2.32 -1.00
N TYR A 29 -18.73 1.74 0.20
CA TYR A 29 -17.74 0.78 0.66
C TYR A 29 -17.59 -0.44 -0.27
N ALA A 30 -18.56 -0.68 -1.18
CA ALA A 30 -18.49 -1.73 -2.19
C ALA A 30 -17.33 -1.52 -3.18
N LEU A 31 -16.77 -0.30 -3.26
CA LEU A 31 -15.53 -0.01 -4.00
C LEU A 31 -14.40 -0.96 -3.62
N TRP A 32 -14.39 -1.43 -2.37
CA TRP A 32 -13.37 -2.29 -1.80
C TRP A 32 -13.70 -3.79 -1.81
N ASP A 33 -14.82 -4.22 -2.40
CA ASP A 33 -15.31 -5.62 -2.31
C ASP A 33 -14.30 -6.66 -2.83
N LYS A 34 -13.44 -6.29 -3.79
CA LYS A 34 -12.42 -7.18 -4.34
C LYS A 34 -11.10 -7.18 -3.57
N VAL A 35 -10.90 -6.26 -2.62
CA VAL A 35 -9.62 -6.04 -1.92
C VAL A 35 -9.75 -6.24 -0.41
N ALA A 36 -10.84 -5.79 0.21
CA ALA A 36 -11.03 -5.87 1.65
C ALA A 36 -11.06 -7.29 2.23
N PRO A 37 -11.70 -8.30 1.60
CA PRO A 37 -11.65 -9.68 2.08
C PRO A 37 -10.22 -10.25 2.14
N GLU A 38 -9.36 -9.82 1.23
CA GLU A 38 -7.97 -10.27 1.16
C GLU A 38 -7.07 -9.59 2.20
N LEU A 39 -7.37 -8.33 2.55
CA LEU A 39 -6.69 -7.60 3.62
C LEU A 39 -7.17 -8.05 5.01
N SER A 40 -8.43 -8.50 5.13
CA SER A 40 -9.02 -8.92 6.41
C SER A 40 -8.45 -10.25 6.94
N LEU A 41 -7.67 -10.96 6.13
CA LEU A 41 -6.85 -12.10 6.55
C LEU A 41 -5.77 -11.70 7.57
N THR A 42 -5.23 -10.48 7.47
CA THR A 42 -4.16 -9.98 8.36
C THR A 42 -4.56 -8.77 9.19
N HIS A 43 -5.64 -8.07 8.83
CA HIS A 43 -6.10 -6.84 9.46
C HIS A 43 -7.54 -6.92 9.96
N ARG A 44 -7.88 -6.07 10.95
CA ARG A 44 -9.26 -5.72 11.27
C ARG A 44 -9.67 -4.62 10.30
N VAL A 45 -10.33 -4.98 9.21
CA VAL A 45 -10.70 -4.04 8.14
C VAL A 45 -12.03 -3.37 8.47
N VAL A 46 -12.07 -2.05 8.41
CA VAL A 46 -13.29 -1.25 8.55
C VAL A 46 -13.46 -0.40 7.30
N ARG A 47 -14.51 -0.68 6.52
CA ARG A 47 -14.89 0.12 5.36
C ARG A 47 -16.06 1.00 5.72
N TRP A 48 -16.09 2.23 5.23
CA TRP A 48 -17.15 3.19 5.55
C TRP A 48 -17.71 3.87 4.31
N ASP A 49 -18.96 4.34 4.41
CA ASP A 49 -19.64 5.13 3.38
C ASP A 49 -19.57 6.62 3.71
N LEU A 50 -19.44 7.43 2.68
CA LEU A 50 -19.62 8.89 2.81
C LEU A 50 -21.06 9.22 3.24
N PRO A 51 -21.27 10.37 3.91
CA PRO A 51 -22.60 10.91 4.10
C PRO A 51 -23.41 10.92 2.81
N GLY A 52 -24.63 10.37 2.85
CA GLY A 52 -25.54 10.29 1.71
C GLY A 52 -25.11 9.36 0.57
N HIS A 53 -24.10 8.52 0.79
CA HIS A 53 -23.65 7.51 -0.17
C HIS A 53 -23.89 6.12 0.40
N GLY A 54 -24.14 5.12 -0.45
CA GLY A 54 -24.36 3.74 0.00
C GLY A 54 -25.47 3.66 1.06
N GLY A 55 -25.15 3.15 2.25
CA GLY A 55 -26.07 3.13 3.39
C GLY A 55 -25.93 4.33 4.36
N GLY A 56 -25.09 5.32 4.03
CA GLY A 56 -24.77 6.47 4.88
C GLY A 56 -25.90 7.49 4.97
N ALA A 57 -26.15 8.01 6.18
CA ALA A 57 -27.12 9.09 6.37
C ALA A 57 -26.66 10.39 5.69
N ALA A 58 -27.54 11.05 4.94
CA ALA A 58 -27.22 12.28 4.21
C ALA A 58 -26.87 13.47 5.13
N GLY A 59 -27.67 13.67 6.19
CA GLY A 59 -27.53 14.82 7.11
C GLY A 59 -26.42 14.68 8.15
N LEU A 60 -25.29 14.07 7.80
CA LEU A 60 -24.06 14.07 8.62
C LEU A 60 -23.16 15.27 8.30
N ILE A 61 -23.25 15.79 7.08
CA ILE A 61 -22.58 17.01 6.63
C ILE A 61 -23.60 17.91 5.91
N GLY A 62 -23.23 19.16 5.66
CA GLY A 62 -24.08 20.13 4.96
C GLY A 62 -23.28 21.05 4.05
N PRO A 63 -23.94 22.04 3.41
CA PRO A 63 -23.29 22.99 2.53
C PRO A 63 -22.10 23.70 3.20
N GLY A 64 -20.98 23.79 2.48
CA GLY A 64 -19.74 24.37 2.99
C GLY A 64 -18.91 23.45 3.89
N ALA A 65 -19.25 22.16 3.99
CA ALA A 65 -18.42 21.18 4.68
C ALA A 65 -16.98 21.17 4.14
N GLY A 66 -16.03 20.88 5.01
CA GLY A 66 -14.63 20.66 4.69
C GLY A 66 -14.23 19.19 4.82
N ILE A 67 -13.02 18.86 4.36
CA ILE A 67 -12.45 17.52 4.58
C ILE A 67 -12.25 17.21 6.07
N GLY A 68 -12.06 18.23 6.92
CA GLY A 68 -12.00 18.07 8.36
C GLY A 68 -13.28 17.49 8.97
N ASP A 69 -14.45 17.93 8.50
CA ASP A 69 -15.74 17.39 8.98
C ASP A 69 -15.87 15.88 8.68
N LEU A 70 -15.37 15.45 7.51
CA LEU A 70 -15.32 14.03 7.14
C LEU A 70 -14.29 13.25 7.97
N ALA A 71 -13.14 13.86 8.26
CA ALA A 71 -12.11 13.25 9.11
C ALA A 71 -12.62 13.06 10.55
N ASP A 72 -13.34 14.03 11.10
CA ASP A 72 -13.97 13.93 12.43
C ASP A 72 -14.98 12.78 12.50
N LEU A 73 -15.76 12.56 11.44
CA LEU A 73 -16.67 11.41 11.34
C LEU A 73 -15.93 10.07 11.31
N VAL A 74 -14.76 10.00 10.66
CA VAL A 74 -13.91 8.79 10.66
C VAL A 74 -13.32 8.55 12.05
N LEU A 75 -12.89 9.60 12.75
CA LEU A 75 -12.39 9.50 14.13
C LEU A 75 -13.49 9.04 15.09
N ALA A 76 -14.70 9.62 15.00
CA ALA A 76 -15.84 9.19 15.79
C ALA A 76 -16.21 7.72 15.53
N LEU A 77 -16.15 7.27 14.27
CA LEU A 77 -16.31 5.86 13.93
C LEU A 77 -15.21 5.00 14.59
N ALA A 78 -13.94 5.38 14.47
CA ALA A 78 -12.83 4.65 15.08
C ALA A 78 -13.00 4.55 16.61
N ASP A 79 -13.35 5.64 17.27
CA ASP A 79 -13.58 5.70 18.72
C ASP A 79 -14.73 4.78 19.15
N SER A 80 -15.84 4.78 18.39
CA SER A 80 -16.99 3.89 18.65
C SER A 80 -16.64 2.39 18.54
N LEU A 81 -15.60 2.07 17.76
CA LEU A 81 -15.10 0.70 17.54
C LEU A 81 -13.93 0.33 18.48
N GLY A 82 -13.55 1.23 19.39
CA GLY A 82 -12.42 1.08 20.30
C GLY A 82 -11.06 1.11 19.60
N ILE A 83 -10.95 1.79 18.47
CA ILE A 83 -9.75 1.87 17.64
C ILE A 83 -9.01 3.18 17.94
N GLU A 84 -8.01 3.11 18.81
CA GLU A 84 -7.19 4.28 19.17
C GLU A 84 -6.20 4.68 18.07
N ARG A 85 -5.59 3.70 17.38
CA ARG A 85 -4.62 3.96 16.29
C ARG A 85 -4.82 2.96 15.16
N PHE A 86 -4.77 3.41 13.91
CA PHE A 86 -5.10 2.61 12.74
C PHE A 86 -4.23 2.93 11.53
N ALA A 87 -4.06 1.93 10.66
CA ALA A 87 -3.64 2.17 9.29
C ALA A 87 -4.83 2.70 8.48
N TYR A 88 -4.57 3.53 7.49
CA TYR A 88 -5.63 4.13 6.67
C TYR A 88 -5.31 4.00 5.18
N ALA A 89 -6.28 3.59 4.37
CA ALA A 89 -6.20 3.68 2.91
C ALA A 89 -7.44 4.39 2.36
N GLY A 90 -7.26 5.34 1.44
CA GLY A 90 -8.38 6.09 0.88
C GLY A 90 -8.27 6.34 -0.61
N VAL A 91 -9.40 6.23 -1.31
CA VAL A 91 -9.49 6.54 -2.75
C VAL A 91 -10.02 7.95 -2.96
N SER A 92 -9.38 8.76 -3.81
CA SER A 92 -9.91 10.09 -4.20
C SER A 92 -10.25 10.96 -2.99
N LEU A 93 -11.50 11.38 -2.80
CA LEU A 93 -11.93 12.12 -1.60
C LEU A 93 -11.59 11.37 -0.28
N GLY A 94 -11.71 10.05 -0.22
CA GLY A 94 -11.25 9.27 0.92
C GLY A 94 -9.73 9.37 1.13
N GLY A 95 -8.94 9.55 0.06
CA GLY A 95 -7.51 9.83 0.15
C GLY A 95 -7.21 11.22 0.73
N ALA A 96 -8.01 12.23 0.39
CA ALA A 96 -7.91 13.57 0.97
C ALA A 96 -8.22 13.56 2.48
N VAL A 97 -9.22 12.78 2.90
CA VAL A 97 -9.49 12.51 4.33
C VAL A 97 -8.27 11.88 5.00
N GLY A 98 -7.61 10.91 4.34
CA GLY A 98 -6.38 10.29 4.86
C GLY A 98 -5.21 11.27 5.04
N LEU A 99 -4.99 12.16 4.06
CA LEU A 99 -3.99 13.22 4.16
C LEU A 99 -4.31 14.18 5.31
N HIS A 100 -5.57 14.58 5.45
CA HIS A 100 -6.02 15.44 6.55
C HIS A 100 -5.78 14.76 7.91
N LEU A 101 -6.18 13.50 8.08
CA LEU A 101 -5.95 12.72 9.28
C LEU A 101 -4.46 12.63 9.62
N ALA A 102 -3.59 12.36 8.64
CA ALA A 102 -2.16 12.21 8.88
C ALA A 102 -1.45 13.51 9.27
N VAL A 103 -1.97 14.66 8.84
CA VAL A 103 -1.44 15.98 9.21
C VAL A 103 -2.00 16.48 10.54
N HIS A 104 -3.30 16.31 10.78
CA HIS A 104 -3.98 16.90 11.93
C HIS A 104 -4.07 15.96 13.14
N HIS A 105 -3.98 14.65 12.91
CA HIS A 105 -4.08 13.59 13.91
C HIS A 105 -2.98 12.51 13.71
N PRO A 106 -1.68 12.90 13.62
CA PRO A 106 -0.59 11.97 13.35
C PRO A 106 -0.47 10.84 14.39
N GLU A 107 -0.96 11.06 15.61
CA GLU A 107 -1.04 10.05 16.67
C GLU A 107 -2.01 8.91 16.35
N ARG A 108 -3.06 9.19 15.56
CA ARG A 108 -4.12 8.24 15.19
C ARG A 108 -3.71 7.38 13.99
N VAL A 109 -2.84 7.88 13.12
CA VAL A 109 -2.47 7.22 11.85
C VAL A 109 -1.15 6.47 12.00
N SER A 110 -1.18 5.14 11.88
CA SER A 110 0.03 4.30 11.93
C SER A 110 0.74 4.16 10.58
N SER A 111 -0.02 4.16 9.48
CA SER A 111 0.45 4.05 8.10
C SER A 111 -0.63 4.59 7.17
N LEU A 112 -0.26 5.16 6.02
CA LEU A 112 -1.17 5.84 5.11
C LEU A 112 -1.00 5.34 3.66
N ALA A 113 -2.10 4.93 3.02
CA ALA A 113 -2.15 4.74 1.57
C ALA A 113 -3.14 5.72 0.92
N VAL A 114 -2.67 6.50 -0.05
CA VAL A 114 -3.47 7.47 -0.81
C VAL A 114 -3.56 7.02 -2.25
N ILE A 115 -4.77 6.72 -2.71
CA ILE A 115 -5.01 6.06 -4.00
C ILE A 115 -5.83 7.01 -4.89
N CYS A 116 -5.35 7.29 -6.10
CA CYS A 116 -6.03 8.14 -7.10
C CYS A 116 -6.68 9.38 -6.47
N SER A 117 -5.86 10.19 -5.80
CA SER A 117 -6.28 11.34 -4.98
C SER A 117 -5.31 12.52 -5.19
N SER A 118 -5.42 13.56 -4.38
CA SER A 118 -4.61 14.76 -4.48
C SER A 118 -4.53 15.52 -3.14
N SER A 119 -3.49 16.34 -2.98
CA SER A 119 -3.34 17.33 -1.91
C SER A 119 -4.16 18.62 -2.13
N HIS A 120 -4.68 18.80 -3.35
CA HIS A 120 -5.59 19.87 -3.77
C HIS A 120 -6.32 19.45 -5.06
N PHE A 121 -7.52 19.95 -5.35
CA PHE A 121 -8.28 19.49 -6.53
C PHE A 121 -8.42 20.55 -7.64
N ASN A 122 -7.30 21.19 -8.02
CA ASN A 122 -7.20 22.16 -9.12
C ASN A 122 -8.14 23.38 -9.00
N GLY A 123 -8.37 23.84 -7.76
CA GLY A 123 -9.10 25.06 -7.44
C GLY A 123 -10.58 24.83 -7.14
N SER A 124 -11.20 25.81 -6.48
CA SER A 124 -12.55 25.66 -5.93
C SER A 124 -13.66 25.69 -6.99
N ARG A 125 -13.42 26.36 -8.12
CA ARG A 125 -14.49 26.74 -9.06
C ARG A 125 -15.20 25.55 -9.70
N SER A 126 -14.47 24.58 -10.25
CA SER A 126 -15.09 23.42 -10.92
C SER A 126 -15.91 22.57 -9.96
N TRP A 127 -15.48 22.47 -8.71
CA TRP A 127 -16.20 21.73 -7.67
C TRP A 127 -17.42 22.49 -7.17
N GLN A 128 -17.33 23.82 -7.03
CA GLN A 128 -18.48 24.68 -6.71
C GLN A 128 -19.52 24.65 -7.82
N GLU A 129 -19.11 24.71 -9.09
CA GLU A 129 -20.00 24.58 -10.25
C GLU A 129 -20.68 23.20 -10.27
N ARG A 130 -19.93 22.13 -9.99
CA ARG A 130 -20.51 20.78 -9.84
C ARG A 130 -21.49 20.71 -8.67
N ALA A 131 -21.16 21.27 -7.51
CA ALA A 131 -22.03 21.28 -6.34
C ALA A 131 -23.34 22.01 -6.64
N ALA A 132 -23.27 23.20 -7.25
CA ALA A 132 -24.44 23.98 -7.67
C ALA A 132 -25.29 23.22 -8.69
N GLN A 133 -24.65 22.55 -9.66
CA GLN A 133 -25.35 21.72 -10.64
C GLN A 133 -26.11 20.57 -9.98
N VAL A 134 -25.46 19.80 -9.10
CA VAL A 134 -26.09 18.64 -8.44
C VAL A 134 -27.26 19.07 -7.55
N ARG A 135 -27.14 20.19 -6.85
CA ARG A 135 -28.25 20.75 -6.06
C ARG A 135 -29.45 21.15 -6.92
N ALA A 136 -29.20 21.69 -8.11
CA ALA A 136 -30.25 22.16 -9.00
C ALA A 136 -30.89 21.04 -9.84
N GLU A 137 -30.09 20.07 -10.28
CA GLU A 137 -30.45 19.12 -11.33
C GLU A 137 -30.40 17.65 -10.88
N GLY A 138 -29.91 17.35 -9.68
CA GLY A 138 -29.72 15.98 -9.19
C GLY A 138 -28.48 15.29 -9.78
N MET A 139 -28.46 13.96 -9.68
CA MET A 139 -27.29 13.13 -10.02
C MET A 139 -27.22 12.68 -11.48
N ASP A 140 -28.33 12.74 -12.23
CA ASP A 140 -28.49 12.05 -13.52
C ASP A 140 -27.37 12.34 -14.53
N ARG A 141 -27.01 13.61 -14.73
CA ARG A 141 -25.92 14.02 -15.64
C ARG A 141 -24.55 13.49 -15.24
N LEU A 142 -24.27 13.38 -13.93
CA LEU A 142 -23.01 12.84 -13.45
C LEU A 142 -22.94 11.32 -13.64
N VAL A 143 -24.08 10.64 -13.51
CA VAL A 143 -24.19 9.20 -13.71
C VAL A 143 -23.90 8.82 -15.17
N GLU A 144 -24.38 9.62 -16.14
CA GLU A 144 -24.14 9.38 -17.58
C GLU A 144 -22.64 9.33 -17.94
N SER A 145 -21.80 10.08 -17.23
CA SER A 145 -20.37 10.17 -17.47
C SER A 145 -19.52 9.37 -16.47
N ALA A 146 -20.14 8.58 -15.58
CA ALA A 146 -19.46 7.94 -14.46
C ALA A 146 -18.35 6.99 -14.91
N ASP A 147 -18.66 6.05 -15.80
CA ASP A 147 -17.70 5.04 -16.28
C ASP A 147 -16.48 5.69 -16.94
N ALA A 148 -16.70 6.69 -17.82
CA ALA A 148 -15.62 7.38 -18.51
C ALA A 148 -14.69 8.17 -17.57
N ARG A 149 -15.20 8.61 -16.41
CA ARG A 149 -14.40 9.28 -15.38
C ARG A 149 -13.67 8.29 -14.47
N TRP A 150 -14.21 7.09 -14.30
CA TRP A 150 -13.76 6.13 -13.30
C TRP A 150 -12.86 5.02 -13.83
N PHE A 151 -13.05 4.64 -15.09
CA PHE A 151 -12.48 3.45 -15.68
C PHE A 151 -11.89 3.73 -17.06
N THR A 152 -11.00 2.86 -17.51
CA THR A 152 -10.54 2.84 -18.91
C THR A 152 -11.67 2.36 -19.84
N PRO A 153 -11.61 2.68 -21.15
CA PRO A 153 -12.67 2.32 -22.10
C PRO A 153 -13.00 0.82 -22.11
N GLY A 154 -14.30 0.50 -22.07
CA GLY A 154 -14.78 -0.89 -22.10
C GLY A 154 -14.85 -1.58 -20.74
N PHE A 155 -14.57 -0.89 -19.64
CA PHE A 155 -14.70 -1.42 -18.28
C PHE A 155 -15.80 -0.68 -17.50
N THR A 156 -16.56 -1.42 -16.69
CA THR A 156 -17.59 -0.86 -15.81
C THR A 156 -17.76 -1.76 -14.58
N VAL A 157 -18.19 -1.16 -13.47
CA VAL A 157 -18.66 -1.89 -12.29
C VAL A 157 -20.10 -1.46 -12.03
N PRO A 158 -21.10 -2.22 -12.52
CA PRO A 158 -22.51 -1.80 -12.49
C PRO A 158 -23.01 -1.40 -11.11
N ARG A 159 -22.52 -2.07 -10.06
CA ARG A 159 -22.86 -1.75 -8.67
C ARG A 159 -22.44 -0.33 -8.29
N LEU A 160 -21.25 0.12 -8.66
CA LEU A 160 -20.75 1.45 -8.31
C LEU A 160 -21.48 2.55 -9.11
N VAL A 161 -21.84 2.27 -10.36
CA VAL A 161 -22.67 3.19 -11.16
C VAL A 161 -24.06 3.34 -10.54
N GLN A 162 -24.62 2.25 -10.01
CA GLN A 162 -25.89 2.29 -9.29
C GLN A 162 -25.75 3.07 -7.96
N ASP A 163 -24.71 2.80 -7.17
CA ASP A 163 -24.45 3.56 -5.93
C ASP A 163 -24.27 5.06 -6.22
N HIS A 164 -23.72 5.44 -7.37
CA HIS A 164 -23.60 6.84 -7.78
C HIS A 164 -24.94 7.50 -8.04
N ARG A 165 -25.85 6.76 -8.69
CA ARG A 165 -27.20 7.21 -8.99
C ARG A 165 -28.04 7.38 -7.74
N ASP A 166 -27.84 6.51 -6.77
CA ASP A 166 -28.59 6.49 -5.51
C ASP A 166 -28.03 7.46 -4.46
N ALA A 167 -26.89 8.11 -4.72
CA ALA A 167 -26.30 9.09 -3.82
C ALA A 167 -27.24 10.30 -3.62
N ASP A 168 -27.35 10.76 -2.37
CA ASP A 168 -28.13 11.94 -2.03
C ASP A 168 -27.50 13.20 -2.67
N PRO A 169 -28.25 13.97 -3.48
CA PRO A 169 -27.69 15.12 -4.18
C PRO A 169 -27.11 16.20 -3.26
N GLU A 170 -27.74 16.49 -2.12
CA GLU A 170 -27.27 17.53 -1.20
C GLU A 170 -26.00 17.11 -0.48
N ALA A 171 -25.93 15.86 -0.01
CA ALA A 171 -24.72 15.31 0.59
C ALA A 171 -23.58 15.18 -0.42
N TYR A 172 -23.86 14.77 -1.67
CA TYR A 172 -22.88 14.76 -2.75
C TYR A 172 -22.32 16.17 -3.03
N ALA A 173 -23.20 17.18 -3.08
CA ALA A 173 -22.80 18.56 -3.26
C ALA A 173 -21.99 19.10 -2.06
N ALA A 174 -22.32 18.71 -0.84
CA ALA A 174 -21.52 19.02 0.35
C ALA A 174 -20.11 18.40 0.27
N CYS A 175 -19.97 17.16 -0.20
CA CYS A 175 -18.66 16.57 -0.48
C CYS A 175 -17.90 17.32 -1.59
N CYS A 176 -18.59 17.88 -2.59
CA CYS A 176 -17.97 18.75 -3.59
C CYS A 176 -17.46 20.05 -2.97
N ASP A 177 -18.20 20.66 -2.04
CA ASP A 177 -17.73 21.83 -1.28
C ASP A 177 -16.46 21.49 -0.48
N ALA A 178 -16.40 20.31 0.12
CA ALA A 178 -15.21 19.83 0.84
C ALA A 178 -13.99 19.70 -0.07
N LEU A 179 -14.14 19.17 -1.28
CA LEU A 179 -13.07 19.12 -2.29
C LEU A 179 -12.67 20.52 -2.76
N ALA A 180 -13.63 21.43 -2.92
CA ALA A 180 -13.39 22.80 -3.34
C ALA A 180 -12.54 23.59 -2.34
N ALA A 181 -12.71 23.31 -1.04
CA ALA A 181 -12.00 23.96 0.06
C ALA A 181 -10.67 23.27 0.44
N PHE A 182 -10.40 22.08 -0.09
CA PHE A 182 -9.23 21.29 0.31
C PHE A 182 -7.94 21.75 -0.39
N ASP A 183 -7.00 22.21 0.42
CA ASP A 183 -5.61 22.43 0.03
C ASP A 183 -4.71 22.19 1.24
N ILE A 184 -3.84 21.17 1.15
CA ILE A 184 -2.92 20.81 2.24
C ILE A 184 -1.44 20.83 1.79
N ARG A 185 -1.16 21.38 0.61
CA ARG A 185 0.18 21.32 -0.02
C ARG A 185 1.30 21.81 0.88
N GLU A 186 1.10 22.95 1.54
CA GLU A 186 2.08 23.58 2.43
C GLU A 186 2.39 22.76 3.69
N ARG A 187 1.58 21.74 3.99
CA ARG A 187 1.68 20.93 5.21
C ARG A 187 2.04 19.46 4.95
N LEU A 188 2.24 19.07 3.69
CA LEU A 188 2.57 17.70 3.32
C LEU A 188 3.86 17.20 4.00
N ALA A 189 4.84 18.08 4.20
CA ALA A 189 6.10 17.75 4.88
C ALA A 189 5.92 17.41 6.38
N GLU A 190 4.77 17.73 6.98
CA GLU A 190 4.44 17.38 8.37
C GLU A 190 4.02 15.91 8.53
N ILE A 191 3.66 15.22 7.45
CA ILE A 191 3.21 13.83 7.49
C ILE A 191 4.38 12.93 7.89
N SER A 192 4.30 12.35 9.09
CA SER A 192 5.30 11.40 9.62
C SER A 192 4.94 9.93 9.41
N ALA A 193 3.69 9.62 9.06
CA ALA A 193 3.26 8.25 8.82
C ALA A 193 3.93 7.71 7.55
N PRO A 194 4.41 6.45 7.54
CA PRO A 194 4.82 5.78 6.31
C PRO A 194 3.71 5.89 5.27
N THR A 195 4.04 6.42 4.09
CA THR A 195 3.03 6.79 3.09
C THR A 195 3.25 6.06 1.76
N LEU A 196 2.24 5.34 1.30
CA LEU A 196 2.14 4.78 -0.05
C LEU A 196 1.18 5.62 -0.90
N LEU A 197 1.56 5.85 -2.14
CA LEU A 197 0.80 6.56 -3.15
C LEU A 197 0.55 5.61 -4.32
N VAL A 198 -0.71 5.46 -4.73
CA VAL A 198 -1.08 4.58 -5.86
C VAL A 198 -1.87 5.38 -6.89
N ALA A 199 -1.27 5.64 -8.05
CA ALA A 199 -1.91 6.35 -9.15
C ALA A 199 -2.36 5.37 -10.24
N GLY A 200 -3.55 5.59 -10.80
CA GLY A 200 -3.91 5.06 -12.11
C GLY A 200 -3.25 5.90 -13.21
N ARG A 201 -2.53 5.27 -14.15
CA ARG A 201 -1.86 6.01 -15.24
C ARG A 201 -2.82 6.71 -16.18
N GLU A 202 -4.02 6.15 -16.31
CA GLU A 202 -5.07 6.65 -17.19
C GLU A 202 -6.10 7.52 -16.45
N ASP A 203 -5.84 7.89 -15.18
CA ASP A 203 -6.75 8.68 -14.35
C ASP A 203 -6.89 10.13 -14.88
N PRO A 204 -8.08 10.55 -15.35
CA PRO A 204 -8.31 11.91 -15.83
C PRO A 204 -8.71 12.88 -14.69
N ALA A 205 -9.17 12.37 -13.54
CA ALA A 205 -9.70 13.18 -12.44
C ALA A 205 -8.59 13.63 -11.49
N THR A 206 -7.66 12.73 -11.18
CA THR A 206 -6.44 13.02 -10.42
C THR A 206 -5.24 12.39 -11.13
N PRO A 207 -4.77 13.00 -12.24
CA PRO A 207 -3.67 12.47 -13.02
C PRO A 207 -2.43 12.19 -12.16
N PRO A 208 -1.54 11.26 -12.54
CA PRO A 208 -0.39 10.85 -11.73
C PRO A 208 0.48 11.99 -11.17
N ALA A 209 0.52 13.13 -11.85
CA ALA A 209 1.21 14.33 -11.38
C ALA A 209 0.75 14.79 -9.98
N HIS A 210 -0.53 14.62 -9.64
CA HIS A 210 -1.09 14.96 -8.33
C HIS A 210 -0.43 14.14 -7.21
N LEU A 211 -0.29 12.81 -7.39
CA LEU A 211 0.37 11.98 -6.40
C LEU A 211 1.90 12.12 -6.43
N ARG A 212 2.51 12.49 -7.56
CA ARG A 212 3.95 12.84 -7.60
C ARG A 212 4.26 14.06 -6.75
N GLU A 213 3.41 15.09 -6.78
CA GLU A 213 3.55 16.25 -5.90
C GLU A 213 3.56 15.85 -4.42
N ILE A 214 2.66 14.94 -4.04
CA ILE A 214 2.65 14.38 -2.67
C ILE A 214 3.92 13.57 -2.38
N ALA A 215 4.37 12.74 -3.32
CA ALA A 215 5.57 11.94 -3.17
C ALA A 215 6.83 12.79 -2.97
N ASP A 216 6.90 13.93 -3.64
CA ASP A 216 8.03 14.86 -3.55
C ASP A 216 8.04 15.64 -2.23
N ALA A 217 6.86 15.88 -1.64
CA ALA A 217 6.72 16.66 -0.41
C ALA A 217 6.71 15.81 0.89
N VAL A 218 6.19 14.58 0.86
CA VAL A 218 6.05 13.72 2.04
C VAL A 218 7.33 12.89 2.26
N PRO A 219 8.02 13.02 3.41
CA PRO A 219 9.25 12.30 3.68
C PRO A 219 9.07 10.77 3.61
N GLY A 220 9.85 10.12 2.75
CA GLY A 220 9.86 8.66 2.64
C GLY A 220 8.62 8.06 1.96
N ALA A 221 7.79 8.88 1.31
CA ALA A 221 6.66 8.37 0.54
C ALA A 221 7.12 7.51 -0.65
N ALA A 222 6.38 6.44 -0.92
CA ALA A 222 6.57 5.58 -2.09
C ALA A 222 5.42 5.78 -3.07
N LEU A 223 5.72 5.97 -4.36
CA LEU A 223 4.73 6.09 -5.42
C LEU A 223 4.75 4.85 -6.32
N VAL A 224 3.57 4.32 -6.60
CA VAL A 224 3.30 3.26 -7.57
C VAL A 224 2.33 3.79 -8.60
N GLU A 225 2.70 3.71 -9.88
CA GLU A 225 1.82 4.07 -11.00
C GLU A 225 1.39 2.80 -11.74
N LEU A 226 0.09 2.50 -11.71
CA LEU A 226 -0.48 1.30 -12.27
C LEU A 226 -0.87 1.52 -13.75
N PRO A 227 -0.26 0.78 -14.69
CA PRO A 227 -0.70 0.81 -16.09
C PRO A 227 -2.04 0.09 -16.25
N GLY A 228 -2.92 0.63 -17.11
CA GLY A 228 -4.24 0.06 -17.37
C GLY A 228 -5.27 0.36 -16.27
N ALA A 229 -4.96 1.26 -15.34
CA ALA A 229 -5.82 1.70 -14.25
C ALA A 229 -6.17 3.18 -14.40
N SER A 230 -7.46 3.50 -14.29
CA SER A 230 -7.97 4.86 -14.20
C SER A 230 -8.26 5.23 -12.73
N HIS A 231 -9.21 6.13 -12.49
CA HIS A 231 -9.48 6.74 -11.19
C HIS A 231 -9.88 5.73 -10.10
N LEU A 232 -10.74 4.75 -10.41
CA LEU A 232 -11.14 3.72 -9.45
C LEU A 232 -10.24 2.48 -9.56
N ALA A 233 -8.93 2.68 -9.41
CA ALA A 233 -7.91 1.65 -9.55
C ALA A 233 -8.16 0.42 -8.66
N VAL A 234 -8.71 0.62 -7.45
CA VAL A 234 -9.07 -0.46 -6.51
C VAL A 234 -10.05 -1.46 -7.14
N ALA A 235 -11.01 -0.98 -7.93
CA ALA A 235 -12.01 -1.84 -8.56
C ALA A 235 -11.57 -2.36 -9.94
N GLN A 236 -10.77 -1.58 -10.67
CA GLN A 236 -10.30 -1.89 -12.01
C GLN A 236 -9.11 -2.87 -12.03
N CYS A 237 -8.13 -2.67 -11.14
CA CYS A 237 -6.92 -3.47 -11.03
C CYS A 237 -6.71 -3.95 -9.58
N PRO A 238 -7.67 -4.70 -9.02
CA PRO A 238 -7.69 -5.04 -7.59
C PRO A 238 -6.45 -5.83 -7.16
N GLU A 239 -5.92 -6.71 -7.99
CA GLU A 239 -4.74 -7.52 -7.67
C GLU A 239 -3.48 -6.65 -7.54
N ALA A 240 -3.29 -5.71 -8.46
CA ALA A 240 -2.13 -4.81 -8.43
C ALA A 240 -2.19 -3.86 -7.23
N VAL A 241 -3.38 -3.35 -6.91
CA VAL A 241 -3.61 -2.53 -5.71
C VAL A 241 -3.38 -3.37 -4.45
N LEU A 242 -3.93 -4.58 -4.37
CA LEU A 242 -3.76 -5.47 -3.23
C LEU A 242 -2.28 -5.78 -2.97
N THR A 243 -1.49 -6.07 -4.01
CA THR A 243 -0.04 -6.28 -3.88
C THR A 243 0.64 -5.05 -3.28
N ALA A 244 0.33 -3.85 -3.76
CA ALA A 244 0.91 -2.62 -3.23
C ALA A 244 0.52 -2.38 -1.76
N LEU A 245 -0.76 -2.58 -1.41
CA LEU A 245 -1.26 -2.40 -0.05
C LEU A 245 -0.69 -3.42 0.93
N ARG A 246 -0.59 -4.70 0.56
CA ARG A 246 0.05 -5.74 1.38
C ARG A 246 1.52 -5.41 1.64
N ALA A 247 2.27 -5.08 0.59
CA ALA A 247 3.68 -4.70 0.74
C ALA A 247 3.87 -3.51 1.70
N HIS A 248 2.93 -2.57 1.72
CA HIS A 248 2.95 -1.40 2.58
C HIS A 248 2.50 -1.68 4.03
N PHE A 249 1.33 -2.29 4.23
CA PHE A 249 0.73 -2.47 5.56
C PHE A 249 1.23 -3.70 6.31
N ASP A 250 1.56 -4.81 5.62
CA ASP A 250 2.15 -5.99 6.26
C ASP A 250 3.66 -5.79 6.56
N GLY A 251 4.17 -4.58 6.30
CA GLY A 251 5.52 -4.16 6.68
C GLY A 251 6.61 -4.84 5.88
N GLY A 252 6.50 -4.93 4.54
CA GLY A 252 7.48 -5.63 3.69
C GLY A 252 8.94 -5.24 3.97
N ALA A 253 9.21 -3.98 4.32
CA ALA A 253 10.56 -3.55 4.72
C ALA A 253 10.99 -4.07 6.10
N LYS A 254 10.07 -4.11 7.08
CA LYS A 254 10.32 -4.56 8.45
C LYS A 254 10.40 -6.09 8.50
N ARG A 255 9.40 -6.78 7.95
CA ARG A 255 9.41 -8.25 7.79
C ARG A 255 10.56 -8.71 6.90
N GLY A 256 10.87 -7.95 5.84
CA GLY A 256 12.06 -8.18 5.04
C GLY A 256 13.35 -7.98 5.82
N MET A 257 13.44 -6.96 6.68
CA MET A 257 14.62 -6.80 7.55
C MET A 257 14.74 -7.94 8.58
N GLU A 258 13.63 -8.38 9.17
CA GLU A 258 13.56 -9.53 10.07
C GLU A 258 14.05 -10.80 9.37
N VAL A 259 13.51 -11.12 8.19
CA VAL A 259 13.95 -12.28 7.40
C VAL A 259 15.40 -12.13 6.93
N ARG A 260 15.83 -10.93 6.52
CA ARG A 260 17.23 -10.67 6.15
C ARG A 260 18.18 -10.96 7.31
N ARG A 261 17.79 -10.59 8.54
CA ARG A 261 18.55 -10.87 9.76
C ARG A 261 18.56 -12.35 10.11
N GLU A 262 17.42 -13.03 9.99
CA GLU A 262 17.32 -14.47 10.21
C GLU A 262 18.16 -15.28 9.21
N VAL A 263 18.26 -14.82 7.96
CA VAL A 263 19.02 -15.49 6.90
C VAL A 263 20.51 -15.12 6.94
N LEU A 264 20.85 -13.83 6.88
CA LEU A 264 22.23 -13.36 6.78
C LEU A 264 22.94 -13.18 8.14
N GLY A 265 22.18 -13.09 9.23
CA GLY A 265 22.67 -12.85 10.58
C GLY A 265 22.78 -11.36 10.94
N ASP A 266 22.46 -11.03 12.19
CA ASP A 266 22.41 -9.64 12.69
C ASP A 266 23.71 -8.86 12.46
N ALA A 267 24.86 -9.45 12.81
CA ALA A 267 26.15 -8.79 12.66
C ALA A 267 26.48 -8.41 11.19
N HIS A 268 25.99 -9.18 10.21
CA HIS A 268 26.14 -8.82 8.81
C HIS A 268 25.24 -7.63 8.45
N VAL A 269 23.97 -7.70 8.83
CA VAL A 269 22.97 -6.66 8.54
C VAL A 269 23.37 -5.33 9.18
N ASP A 270 23.82 -5.34 10.44
CA ASP A 270 24.26 -4.14 11.16
C ASP A 270 25.46 -3.47 10.47
N ARG A 271 26.45 -4.26 10.01
CA ARG A 271 27.59 -3.74 9.24
C ARG A 271 27.17 -3.18 7.89
N ALA A 272 26.13 -3.71 7.27
CA ALA A 272 25.61 -3.19 6.01
C ALA A 272 24.86 -1.87 6.23
N GLN A 273 24.04 -1.78 7.30
CA GLN A 273 23.32 -0.56 7.68
C GLN A 273 24.27 0.56 8.12
N ALA A 274 25.32 0.26 8.90
CA ALA A 274 26.30 1.24 9.32
C ALA A 274 27.11 1.85 8.14
N ARG A 275 27.17 1.15 7.01
CA ARG A 275 27.80 1.62 5.76
C ARG A 275 26.81 2.26 4.79
N GLN A 276 25.55 2.39 5.18
CA GLN A 276 24.53 3.02 4.36
C GLN A 276 24.83 4.51 4.22
N SER A 277 24.78 4.98 2.98
CA SER A 277 24.91 6.41 2.65
C SER A 277 23.62 6.86 1.97
N PRO A 278 23.36 8.17 1.85
CA PRO A 278 22.22 8.66 1.08
C PRO A 278 22.15 8.09 -0.34
N PHE A 279 23.31 7.80 -0.95
CA PHE A 279 23.41 7.18 -2.27
C PHE A 279 22.93 5.71 -2.28
N THR A 280 23.29 4.91 -1.28
CA THR A 280 22.90 3.49 -1.21
C THR A 280 21.56 3.25 -0.50
N ALA A 281 20.98 4.29 0.12
CA ALA A 281 19.79 4.17 0.95
C ALA A 281 18.59 3.58 0.20
N ARG A 282 18.29 4.12 -1.00
CA ARG A 282 17.19 3.63 -1.85
C ARG A 282 17.37 2.19 -2.29
N PHE A 283 18.61 1.77 -2.54
CA PHE A 283 18.91 0.39 -2.95
C PHE A 283 18.77 -0.60 -1.79
N GLN A 284 19.21 -0.22 -0.58
CA GLN A 284 19.02 -1.05 0.61
C GLN A 284 17.54 -1.20 0.96
N ASP A 285 16.74 -0.13 0.85
CA ASP A 285 15.29 -0.20 1.02
C ASP A 285 14.63 -1.14 -0.02
N PHE A 286 14.97 -1.00 -1.30
CA PHE A 286 14.48 -1.87 -2.37
C PHE A 286 14.77 -3.35 -2.09
N ILE A 287 16.02 -3.69 -1.77
CA ILE A 287 16.40 -5.08 -1.46
C ILE A 287 15.65 -5.60 -0.23
N SER A 288 15.55 -4.79 0.83
CA SER A 288 14.80 -5.16 2.04
C SER A 288 13.34 -5.46 1.76
N ARG A 289 12.65 -4.63 0.95
CA ARG A 289 11.24 -4.84 0.62
C ARG A 289 11.01 -6.04 -0.31
N TYR A 290 11.75 -6.13 -1.40
CA TYR A 290 11.45 -7.10 -2.46
C TYR A 290 12.16 -8.43 -2.26
N ALA A 291 13.49 -8.41 -2.10
CA ALA A 291 14.23 -9.66 -1.94
C ALA A 291 13.80 -10.34 -0.63
N TRP A 292 13.85 -9.61 0.48
CA TRP A 292 13.60 -10.21 1.78
C TRP A 292 12.14 -10.20 2.21
N GLY A 293 11.41 -9.14 1.89
CA GLY A 293 10.01 -8.97 2.31
C GLY A 293 8.96 -9.59 1.38
N GLU A 294 9.36 -10.06 0.20
CA GLU A 294 8.46 -10.73 -0.76
C GLU A 294 9.00 -12.12 -1.13
N ILE A 295 10.20 -12.19 -1.72
CA ILE A 295 10.73 -13.45 -2.26
C ILE A 295 11.13 -14.43 -1.15
N TRP A 296 11.86 -14.00 -0.12
CA TRP A 296 12.28 -14.91 0.96
C TRP A 296 11.18 -15.21 2.00
N THR A 297 10.09 -14.43 2.00
CA THR A 297 8.90 -14.65 2.86
C THR A 297 7.83 -15.52 2.22
N ASP A 298 7.84 -15.67 0.89
CA ASP A 298 6.87 -16.48 0.17
C ASP A 298 6.99 -17.97 0.60
N PRO A 299 5.89 -18.59 1.09
CA PRO A 299 5.91 -19.95 1.63
C PRO A 299 5.99 -21.05 0.57
N THR A 300 5.88 -20.71 -0.72
CA THR A 300 5.87 -21.69 -1.82
C THR A 300 7.16 -22.52 -1.90
N LEU A 301 8.30 -21.92 -1.53
CA LEU A 301 9.58 -22.62 -1.35
C LEU A 301 10.09 -22.39 0.07
N SER A 302 10.55 -23.47 0.71
CA SER A 302 11.21 -23.40 2.01
C SER A 302 12.52 -22.61 1.93
N ARG A 303 12.97 -22.06 3.07
CA ARG A 303 14.26 -21.36 3.16
C ARG A 303 15.45 -22.24 2.78
N ARG A 304 15.32 -23.55 2.99
CA ARG A 304 16.32 -24.54 2.57
C ARG A 304 16.44 -24.57 1.05
N GLU A 305 15.33 -24.76 0.36
CA GLU A 305 15.27 -24.80 -1.11
C GLU A 305 15.74 -23.48 -1.72
N ARG A 306 15.30 -22.33 -1.18
CA ARG A 306 15.77 -21.01 -1.63
C ARG A 306 17.27 -20.85 -1.46
N SER A 307 17.85 -21.38 -0.38
CA SER A 307 19.30 -21.36 -0.18
C SER A 307 20.04 -22.19 -1.24
N MET A 308 19.55 -23.40 -1.56
CA MET A 308 20.15 -24.25 -2.61
C MET A 308 20.15 -23.56 -3.98
N ILE A 309 19.02 -22.92 -4.34
CA ILE A 309 18.87 -22.16 -5.58
C ILE A 309 19.82 -20.96 -5.60
N THR A 310 19.89 -20.21 -4.49
CA THR A 310 20.76 -19.03 -4.37
C THR A 310 22.23 -19.40 -4.52
N LEU A 311 22.70 -20.46 -3.85
CA LEU A 311 24.07 -20.96 -4.00
C LEU A 311 24.37 -21.29 -5.46
N THR A 312 23.47 -22.00 -6.13
CA THR A 312 23.61 -22.36 -7.55
C THR A 312 23.73 -21.11 -8.43
N ALA A 313 22.85 -20.12 -8.24
CA ALA A 313 22.87 -18.87 -9.01
C ALA A 313 24.16 -18.05 -8.80
N LEU A 314 24.66 -17.97 -7.56
CA LEU A 314 25.91 -17.27 -7.26
C LEU A 314 27.13 -17.95 -7.90
N VAL A 315 27.14 -19.29 -7.94
CA VAL A 315 28.19 -20.04 -8.65
C VAL A 315 28.11 -19.81 -10.16
N ALA A 316 26.91 -19.84 -10.75
CA ALA A 316 26.70 -19.65 -12.18
C ALA A 316 27.20 -18.28 -12.67
N HIS A 317 27.13 -17.25 -11.82
CA HIS A 317 27.59 -15.89 -12.14
C HIS A 317 28.99 -15.54 -11.60
N GLY A 318 29.68 -16.47 -10.92
CA GLY A 318 31.02 -16.25 -10.39
C GLY A 318 31.10 -15.28 -9.20
N HIS A 319 30.01 -15.13 -8.45
CA HIS A 319 29.91 -14.21 -7.30
C HIS A 319 30.38 -14.88 -6.00
N TYR A 320 31.66 -15.28 -5.93
CA TYR A 320 32.18 -16.12 -4.85
C TYR A 320 32.29 -15.43 -3.47
N ASP A 321 32.44 -14.11 -3.43
CA ASP A 321 32.42 -13.35 -2.17
C ASP A 321 31.02 -13.37 -1.53
N GLU A 322 29.99 -13.22 -2.36
CA GLU A 322 28.59 -13.31 -1.94
C GLU A 322 28.20 -14.77 -1.63
N LEU A 323 28.75 -15.73 -2.37
CA LEU A 323 28.59 -17.16 -2.11
C LEU A 323 29.03 -17.52 -0.69
N ALA A 324 30.18 -17.01 -0.24
CA ALA A 324 30.68 -17.28 1.11
C ALA A 324 29.68 -16.82 2.19
N MET A 325 29.01 -15.67 1.98
CA MET A 325 27.93 -15.21 2.86
C MET A 325 26.74 -16.17 2.84
N HIS A 326 26.32 -16.60 1.65
CA HIS A 326 25.17 -17.48 1.49
C HIS A 326 25.41 -18.93 1.92
N VAL A 327 26.66 -19.39 2.00
CA VAL A 327 27.00 -20.68 2.64
C VAL A 327 26.64 -20.64 4.14
N ARG A 328 27.02 -19.57 4.85
CA ARG A 328 26.61 -19.37 6.26
C ARG A 328 25.10 -19.27 6.40
N ALA A 329 24.46 -18.55 5.48
CA ALA A 329 23.01 -18.41 5.45
C ALA A 329 22.30 -19.76 5.23
N ALA A 330 22.84 -20.61 4.34
CA ALA A 330 22.31 -21.95 4.08
C ALA A 330 22.40 -22.84 5.32
N ARG A 331 23.52 -22.79 6.06
CA ARG A 331 23.68 -23.47 7.36
C ARG A 331 22.64 -23.01 8.37
N ARG A 332 22.42 -21.70 8.50
CA ARG A 332 21.41 -21.10 9.39
C ARG A 332 19.97 -21.47 9.00
N ASN A 333 19.70 -21.63 7.71
CA ASN A 333 18.44 -22.15 7.18
C ASN A 333 18.32 -23.68 7.29
N GLY A 334 19.32 -24.35 7.86
CA GLY A 334 19.29 -25.75 8.27
C GLY A 334 20.04 -26.74 7.38
N LEU A 335 20.65 -26.31 6.26
CA LEU A 335 21.38 -27.24 5.39
C LEU A 335 22.61 -27.84 6.09
N THR A 336 22.89 -29.12 5.86
CA THR A 336 24.14 -29.75 6.33
C THR A 336 25.31 -29.44 5.39
N PRO A 337 26.58 -29.59 5.83
CA PRO A 337 27.74 -29.44 4.94
C PRO A 337 27.68 -30.41 3.75
N GLU A 338 27.17 -31.62 3.97
CA GLU A 338 26.98 -32.63 2.92
C GLU A 338 25.95 -32.18 1.88
N GLU A 339 24.83 -31.60 2.32
CA GLU A 339 23.79 -31.07 1.43
C GLU A 339 24.31 -29.87 0.61
N ILE A 340 25.08 -28.98 1.24
CA ILE A 340 25.75 -27.88 0.52
C ILE A 340 26.74 -28.47 -0.50
N GLY A 341 27.52 -29.48 -0.11
CA GLY A 341 28.42 -30.18 -1.02
C GLY A 341 27.70 -30.81 -2.22
N ALA A 342 26.52 -31.41 -2.00
CA ALA A 342 25.70 -31.97 -3.07
C ALA A 342 25.20 -30.90 -4.06
N VAL A 343 24.78 -29.73 -3.56
CA VAL A 343 24.43 -28.58 -4.42
C VAL A 343 25.64 -28.15 -5.27
N LEU A 344 26.82 -28.03 -4.66
CA LEU A 344 28.03 -27.64 -5.39
C LEU A 344 28.47 -28.68 -6.42
N LEU A 345 28.31 -29.98 -6.15
CA LEU A 345 28.51 -31.04 -7.14
C LEU A 345 27.57 -30.88 -8.34
N GLN A 346 26.30 -30.55 -8.10
CA GLN A 346 25.33 -30.27 -9.17
C GLN A 346 25.83 -29.12 -10.06
N THR A 347 26.41 -28.07 -9.48
CA THR A 347 26.96 -26.94 -10.25
C THR A 347 28.14 -27.34 -11.15
N ALA A 348 28.89 -28.40 -10.84
CA ALA A 348 29.99 -28.86 -11.69
C ALA A 348 29.49 -29.32 -13.08
N VAL A 349 28.26 -29.85 -13.14
CA VAL A 349 27.62 -30.31 -14.38
C VAL A 349 27.12 -29.14 -15.23
N TYR A 350 26.44 -28.17 -14.59
CA TYR A 350 25.72 -27.12 -15.32
C TYR A 350 26.47 -25.79 -15.42
N CYS A 351 27.36 -25.50 -14.48
CA CYS A 351 28.19 -24.28 -14.45
C CYS A 351 29.67 -24.58 -14.78
N GLY A 352 30.05 -25.86 -14.83
CA GLY A 352 31.40 -26.31 -15.14
C GLY A 352 32.29 -26.54 -13.91
N VAL A 353 33.21 -27.50 -14.03
CA VAL A 353 34.14 -27.91 -12.97
C VAL A 353 34.97 -26.74 -12.41
N PRO A 354 35.50 -25.78 -13.20
CA PRO A 354 36.25 -24.66 -12.64
C PRO A 354 35.42 -23.75 -11.72
N ALA A 355 34.15 -23.52 -12.06
CA ALA A 355 33.24 -22.74 -11.23
C ALA A 355 32.91 -23.48 -9.92
N ALA A 356 32.67 -24.79 -10.01
CA ALA A 356 32.46 -25.64 -8.83
C ALA A 356 33.70 -25.71 -7.93
N ASN A 357 34.92 -25.82 -8.48
CA ASN A 357 36.15 -25.81 -7.69
C ASN A 357 36.29 -24.52 -6.86
N SER A 358 36.02 -23.36 -7.48
CA SER A 358 36.04 -22.07 -6.81
C SER A 358 34.97 -22.00 -5.71
N ALA A 359 33.78 -22.55 -5.99
CA ALA A 359 32.69 -22.63 -5.03
C ALA A 359 33.02 -23.52 -3.82
N PHE A 360 33.62 -24.70 -4.05
CA PHE A 360 34.08 -25.60 -3.00
C PHE A 360 35.14 -24.96 -2.13
N ALA A 361 36.11 -24.25 -2.72
CA ALA A 361 37.13 -23.53 -1.97
C ALA A 361 36.53 -22.42 -1.08
N ALA A 362 35.52 -21.70 -1.58
CA ALA A 362 34.81 -20.69 -0.81
C ALA A 362 34.00 -21.33 0.35
N ALA A 363 33.27 -22.42 0.07
CA ALA A 363 32.46 -23.12 1.07
C ALA A 363 33.32 -23.77 2.17
N GLN A 364 34.43 -24.42 1.82
CA GLN A 364 35.34 -25.04 2.79
C GLN A 364 35.90 -24.02 3.77
N ARG A 365 36.32 -22.85 3.29
CA ARG A 365 36.82 -21.77 4.14
C ARG A 365 35.77 -21.34 5.16
N VAL A 366 34.53 -21.14 4.71
CA VAL A 366 33.42 -20.71 5.56
C VAL A 366 33.03 -21.77 6.58
N LEU A 367 32.98 -23.04 6.17
CA LEU A 367 32.59 -24.14 7.07
C LEU A 367 33.65 -24.39 8.14
N ALA A 368 34.94 -24.29 7.80
CA ALA A 368 36.03 -24.39 8.77
C ALA A 368 36.01 -23.25 9.80
N GLU A 369 35.56 -22.04 9.42
CA GLU A 369 35.37 -20.91 10.34
C GLU A 369 34.21 -21.12 11.34
N GLU A 370 33.23 -21.99 11.04
CA GLU A 370 32.10 -22.29 11.94
C GLU A 370 32.37 -23.45 12.91
N GLU A 371 33.40 -24.26 12.65
CA GLU A 371 33.81 -25.41 13.49
C GLU A 371 34.83 -25.04 14.57
N GLY A 372 35.45 -23.86 14.49
CA GLY A 372 36.36 -23.30 15.50
C GLY A 372 35.73 -22.17 16.29
#